data_AF-A0A0F8SUV1-F1
#
_entry.id   AF-A0A0F8SUV1-F1
#
_cell.length_a   1.000
_cell.length_b   1.000
_cell.length_c   1.000
_cell.angle_alpha   90.00
_cell.angle_beta   90.00
_cell.angle_gamma   90.00
#
_symmetry.space_group_name_H-M   'P 1'
#
loop_
_entity.id
_entity.type
_entity.pdbx_description
1 polymer ?
#
loop_
_entity_poly.entity_id
_entity_poly.type
_entity_poly.pdbx_seq_one_letter_code
_entity_poly.pdbx_strand_id
1 'polypeptide(L)'
;MKTRSASITLVLLLTIGVITAVSFSLGCTEQEETPAEPSDNTPVEPVESAPAEPADNDSVDASAETEEETSAESVENTPVESAGVVPEESSGSPESSGVDIEDLEPISAGNIQDTEWQWTGFQDSDSPDSQITVPSPEDYTLSFFADGTYYIKADCNTGSGTYSLEGNRLFLDLPVTTLVDCGPESMNGEYMSLLPTVEAAAIEDGQLVLYPGNEGDKMFFINGGKAER
;
A
#
# COMPACT_ATOMS: atom_id res chain seq x y z
N MET A 1 -2.12 16.11 56.25
CA MET A 1 -3.02 14.99 56.60
C MET A 1 -2.78 13.87 55.61
N LYS A 2 -2.57 12.66 56.12
CA LYS A 2 -2.08 11.49 55.39
C LYS A 2 -3.22 10.48 55.31
N THR A 3 -3.75 10.22 54.12
CA THR A 3 -4.72 9.16 53.88
C THR A 3 -4.06 8.10 53.00
N ARG A 4 -3.70 6.98 53.63
CA ARG A 4 -3.31 5.73 52.95
C ARG A 4 -4.60 5.04 52.53
N SER A 5 -4.85 4.87 51.24
CA SER A 5 -5.94 4.02 50.75
C SER A 5 -5.42 2.61 50.57
N ALA A 6 -6.13 1.65 51.19
CA ALA A 6 -5.72 0.27 51.36
C ALA A 6 -6.02 -0.58 50.12
N SER A 7 -5.08 -1.47 49.80
CA SER A 7 -5.23 -2.59 48.86
C SER A 7 -6.47 -3.43 49.18
N ILE A 8 -7.33 -3.62 48.20
CA ILE A 8 -8.41 -4.62 48.23
C ILE A 8 -7.94 -5.80 47.39
N THR A 9 -7.40 -6.80 48.09
CA THR A 9 -7.06 -8.12 47.56
C THR A 9 -8.36 -8.83 47.22
N LEU A 10 -8.76 -8.84 45.93
CA LEU A 10 -9.92 -9.58 45.47
C LEU A 10 -9.55 -11.05 45.26
N VAL A 11 -10.21 -11.88 46.05
CA VAL A 11 -10.04 -13.33 46.21
C VAL A 11 -10.41 -14.06 44.92
N LEU A 12 -9.45 -14.83 44.41
CA LEU A 12 -9.60 -15.79 43.31
C LEU A 12 -10.48 -16.97 43.77
N LEU A 13 -11.76 -16.99 43.39
CA LEU A 13 -12.62 -18.17 43.56
C LEU A 13 -12.59 -19.02 42.29
N LEU A 14 -11.73 -20.05 42.32
CA LEU A 14 -11.75 -21.20 41.42
C LEU A 14 -13.09 -21.94 41.55
N THR A 15 -14.02 -21.70 40.62
CA THR A 15 -15.16 -22.59 40.41
C THR A 15 -14.83 -23.55 39.27
N ILE A 16 -14.43 -24.76 39.66
CA ILE A 16 -14.26 -25.91 38.79
C ILE A 16 -15.65 -26.28 38.24
N GLY A 17 -15.90 -25.97 36.97
CA GLY A 17 -17.02 -26.48 36.19
C GLY A 17 -16.66 -27.85 35.62
N VAL A 18 -17.09 -28.90 36.31
CA VAL A 18 -17.13 -30.27 35.80
C VAL A 18 -18.36 -30.41 34.88
N ILE A 19 -18.34 -31.40 33.97
CA ILE A 19 -19.48 -32.03 33.26
C ILE A 19 -19.83 -31.31 31.93
N THR A 20 -19.85 -31.91 30.72
CA THR A 20 -20.08 -33.28 30.23
C THR A 20 -19.22 -33.58 28.99
N ALA A 21 -18.53 -34.72 28.97
CA ALA A 21 -18.06 -35.33 27.73
C ALA A 21 -19.27 -35.84 26.94
N VAL A 22 -19.52 -35.26 25.75
CA VAL A 22 -20.49 -35.81 24.81
C VAL A 22 -19.76 -36.86 23.98
N SER A 23 -20.06 -38.12 24.28
CA SER A 23 -19.66 -39.28 23.50
C SER A 23 -20.34 -39.25 22.13
N PHE A 24 -19.64 -38.76 21.11
CA PHE A 24 -20.04 -39.02 19.74
C PHE A 24 -19.65 -40.45 19.39
N SER A 25 -20.69 -41.24 19.17
CA SER A 25 -20.63 -42.65 18.83
C SER A 25 -20.03 -42.83 17.44
N LEU A 26 -19.13 -43.81 17.35
CA LEU A 26 -18.72 -44.46 16.12
C LEU A 26 -19.96 -45.00 15.40
N GLY A 27 -20.28 -44.40 14.25
CA GLY A 27 -21.17 -44.97 13.25
C GLY A 27 -20.36 -45.32 12.01
N CYS A 28 -20.06 -46.61 11.85
CA CYS A 28 -19.54 -47.20 10.62
C CYS A 28 -20.61 -47.16 9.53
N THR A 29 -20.24 -46.89 8.29
CA THR A 29 -20.46 -47.81 7.15
C THR A 29 -19.66 -47.30 5.95
N GLU A 30 -18.87 -48.22 5.38
CA GLU A 30 -18.28 -48.18 4.05
C GLU A 30 -19.19 -47.51 2.99
N GLN A 31 -18.57 -46.73 2.12
CA GLN A 31 -18.79 -46.92 0.69
C GLN A 31 -17.44 -46.84 -0.03
N GLU A 32 -16.91 -48.03 -0.23
CA GLU A 32 -15.96 -48.40 -1.28
C GLU A 32 -16.66 -48.17 -2.63
N GLU A 33 -16.15 -47.25 -3.44
CA GLU A 33 -16.25 -47.35 -4.90
C GLU A 33 -14.87 -47.11 -5.50
N THR A 34 -14.60 -47.94 -6.49
CA THR A 34 -13.29 -48.32 -7.02
C THR A 34 -12.74 -47.25 -7.98
N PRO A 35 -11.41 -47.20 -8.19
CA PRO A 35 -10.74 -46.15 -8.96
C PRO A 35 -11.07 -46.19 -10.46
N ALA A 36 -11.21 -45.02 -11.07
CA ALA A 36 -11.20 -44.85 -12.51
C ALA A 36 -10.05 -43.93 -12.92
N GLU A 37 -8.98 -44.51 -13.47
CA GLU A 37 -8.03 -43.90 -14.41
C GLU A 37 -7.55 -45.01 -15.35
N PRO A 38 -6.98 -44.72 -16.54
CA PRO A 38 -6.95 -43.46 -17.28
C PRO A 38 -7.44 -43.64 -18.74
N SER A 39 -7.60 -42.56 -19.49
CA SER A 39 -7.66 -42.63 -20.96
C SER A 39 -6.57 -41.76 -21.55
N ASP A 40 -5.79 -42.40 -22.43
CA ASP A 40 -4.69 -41.91 -23.24
C ASP A 40 -4.95 -40.53 -23.86
N ASN A 41 -4.11 -39.57 -23.49
CA ASN A 41 -3.87 -38.39 -24.29
C ASN A 41 -2.41 -38.44 -24.76
N THR A 42 -2.22 -38.99 -25.94
CA THR A 42 -0.97 -39.04 -26.72
C THR A 42 -0.19 -37.73 -26.69
N PRO A 43 1.14 -37.76 -26.51
CA PRO A 43 2.01 -36.61 -26.69
C PRO A 43 2.06 -36.20 -28.18
N VAL A 44 1.65 -34.97 -28.48
CA VAL A 44 1.93 -34.35 -29.78
C VAL A 44 3.20 -33.51 -29.60
N GLU A 45 4.32 -34.06 -30.08
CA GLU A 45 5.58 -33.35 -30.26
C GLU A 45 5.43 -32.18 -31.27
N PRO A 46 6.28 -31.15 -31.17
CA PRO A 46 6.07 -29.85 -31.76
C PRO A 46 6.42 -29.80 -33.25
N VAL A 47 5.55 -29.20 -34.05
CA VAL A 47 5.91 -28.78 -35.42
C VAL A 47 6.58 -27.41 -35.36
N GLU A 48 7.91 -27.48 -35.43
CA GLU A 48 8.80 -26.40 -35.83
C GLU A 48 8.35 -25.83 -37.19
N SER A 49 8.07 -24.53 -37.25
CA SER A 49 7.89 -23.80 -38.49
C SER A 49 8.26 -22.33 -38.29
N ALA A 50 9.47 -22.00 -38.70
CA ALA A 50 9.91 -20.66 -39.07
C ALA A 50 10.63 -20.78 -40.42
N PRO A 51 10.89 -19.69 -41.18
CA PRO A 51 10.19 -18.41 -41.28
C PRO A 51 9.75 -18.14 -42.74
N ALA A 52 8.84 -17.17 -42.95
CA ALA A 52 8.65 -16.56 -44.27
C ALA A 52 8.29 -15.08 -44.13
N GLU A 53 9.31 -14.22 -44.14
CA GLU A 53 9.26 -12.97 -44.92
C GLU A 53 9.28 -13.34 -46.42
N PRO A 54 8.76 -12.53 -47.37
CA PRO A 54 8.82 -11.07 -47.38
C PRO A 54 7.59 -10.35 -47.97
N ALA A 55 7.59 -9.01 -47.86
CA ALA A 55 7.57 -8.07 -48.98
C ALA A 55 6.84 -6.78 -48.61
N ASP A 56 7.59 -5.70 -48.75
CA ASP A 56 7.16 -4.32 -48.94
C ASP A 56 5.83 -4.19 -49.71
N ASN A 57 4.94 -3.34 -49.22
CA ASN A 57 4.20 -2.47 -50.12
C ASN A 57 4.26 -1.01 -49.65
N ASP A 58 4.72 -0.21 -50.60
CA ASP A 58 4.95 1.21 -50.56
C ASP A 58 3.70 1.93 -51.10
N SER A 59 3.37 3.07 -50.49
CA SER A 59 2.50 4.17 -50.97
C SER A 59 1.05 3.81 -51.32
N VAL A 60 0.05 4.64 -50.99
CA VAL A 60 -0.27 6.03 -51.40
C VAL A 60 -1.54 6.40 -50.61
N ASP A 61 -2.05 7.61 -50.45
CA ASP A 61 -1.71 9.01 -50.69
C ASP A 61 -2.91 9.79 -50.10
N ALA A 62 -2.68 11.06 -49.80
CA ALA A 62 -3.65 12.16 -49.79
C ALA A 62 -4.88 12.15 -48.86
N SER A 63 -4.90 13.15 -47.97
CA SER A 63 -5.76 14.36 -48.06
C SER A 63 -5.96 14.89 -46.63
N ALA A 64 -5.32 15.99 -46.22
CA ALA A 64 -5.68 17.39 -46.50
C ALA A 64 -6.85 17.89 -45.65
N GLU A 65 -6.68 19.15 -45.21
CA GLU A 65 -7.66 20.09 -44.64
C GLU A 65 -7.72 20.10 -43.09
N THR A 66 -6.95 21.00 -42.47
CA THR A 66 -7.35 22.36 -41.96
C THR A 66 -8.17 22.28 -40.69
N GLU A 67 -7.70 22.91 -39.60
CA GLU A 67 -8.38 24.05 -38.92
C GLU A 67 -7.33 24.88 -38.12
N GLU A 68 -7.07 26.10 -38.63
CA GLU A 68 -7.05 27.39 -37.91
C GLU A 68 -7.91 27.35 -36.62
N GLU A 69 -7.63 27.92 -35.45
CA GLU A 69 -6.92 29.11 -34.97
C GLU A 69 -6.75 28.93 -33.45
N THR A 70 -5.68 29.45 -32.83
CA THR A 70 -5.79 29.87 -31.42
C THR A 70 -5.15 31.25 -31.28
N SER A 71 -6.04 32.23 -31.31
CA SER A 71 -5.77 33.63 -31.02
C SER A 71 -5.21 33.77 -29.61
N ALA A 72 -4.06 34.42 -29.52
CA ALA A 72 -3.50 34.94 -28.28
C ALA A 72 -4.21 36.25 -27.94
N GLU A 73 -4.71 36.38 -26.71
CA GLU A 73 -4.95 37.71 -26.13
C GLU A 73 -4.36 37.81 -24.72
N SER A 74 -3.70 38.95 -24.54
CA SER A 74 -2.86 39.37 -23.44
C SER A 74 -3.65 39.89 -22.24
N VAL A 75 -3.06 39.68 -21.07
CA VAL A 75 -2.70 40.68 -20.03
C VAL A 75 -3.67 41.84 -19.83
N GLU A 76 -4.27 41.91 -18.64
CA GLU A 76 -3.94 42.90 -17.59
C GLU A 76 -5.03 42.83 -16.50
N ASN A 77 -4.64 42.86 -15.21
CA ASN A 77 -5.30 43.60 -14.12
C ASN A 77 -4.58 43.31 -12.80
N THR A 78 -3.52 44.09 -12.59
CA THR A 78 -3.19 44.97 -11.43
C THR A 78 -3.58 44.56 -10.00
N PRO A 79 -2.68 44.77 -9.01
CA PRO A 79 -2.76 44.21 -7.67
C PRO A 79 -3.63 45.04 -6.71
N VAL A 80 -4.21 44.35 -5.71
CA VAL A 80 -4.73 45.00 -4.50
C VAL A 80 -3.87 44.59 -3.31
N GLU A 81 -3.09 45.57 -2.87
CA GLU A 81 -2.42 45.69 -1.59
C GLU A 81 -3.49 45.75 -0.48
N SER A 82 -3.39 44.86 0.51
CA SER A 82 -4.07 45.04 1.79
C SER A 82 -3.12 44.64 2.91
N ALA A 83 -2.48 45.65 3.47
CA ALA A 83 -1.71 45.57 4.69
C ALA A 83 -2.66 45.37 5.88
N GLY A 84 -2.45 44.28 6.62
CA GLY A 84 -3.19 43.95 7.83
C GLY A 84 -2.28 43.23 8.84
N VAL A 85 -1.53 44.03 9.59
CA VAL A 85 -1.08 43.83 10.98
C VAL A 85 -0.84 42.40 11.50
N VAL A 86 0.43 42.15 11.76
CA VAL A 86 1.01 41.08 12.58
C VAL A 86 0.54 41.21 14.05
N PRO A 87 0.12 40.12 14.69
CA PRO A 87 0.37 39.89 16.11
C PRO A 87 1.47 38.82 16.26
N GLU A 88 2.57 39.22 16.88
CA GLU A 88 3.57 38.31 17.44
C GLU A 88 2.93 37.54 18.60
N GLU A 89 2.37 36.36 18.32
CA GLU A 89 2.01 35.40 19.35
C GLU A 89 3.17 34.40 19.50
N SER A 90 3.93 34.65 20.56
CA SER A 90 4.55 33.70 21.47
C SER A 90 5.01 32.36 20.88
N SER A 91 6.32 32.29 20.72
CA SER A 91 7.13 31.08 20.72
C SER A 91 6.72 30.12 21.84
N GLY A 92 6.08 29.03 21.44
CA GLY A 92 5.94 27.81 22.20
C GLY A 92 5.95 26.67 21.19
N SER A 93 7.14 26.24 20.78
CA SER A 93 7.27 24.97 20.07
C SER A 93 6.74 23.90 21.02
N PRO A 94 5.63 23.20 20.71
CA PRO A 94 5.40 21.95 21.41
C PRO A 94 6.62 21.08 21.09
N GLU A 95 7.29 20.56 22.11
CA GLU A 95 8.12 19.37 21.95
C GLU A 95 7.15 18.27 21.52
N SER A 96 7.01 18.17 20.20
CA SER A 96 6.53 17.03 19.43
C SER A 96 7.11 15.78 20.09
N SER A 97 6.24 14.97 20.67
CA SER A 97 6.61 13.73 21.33
C SER A 97 6.64 12.64 20.27
N GLY A 98 7.40 12.94 19.22
CA GLY A 98 7.29 12.21 17.99
C GLY A 98 8.01 10.92 18.06
N VAL A 99 7.62 10.02 17.17
CA VAL A 99 8.55 8.96 16.80
C VAL A 99 9.80 9.69 16.34
N ASP A 100 10.80 9.72 17.20
CA ASP A 100 12.13 10.18 16.85
C ASP A 100 12.56 9.26 15.71
N ILE A 101 12.47 9.74 14.47
CA ILE A 101 12.95 9.01 13.28
C ILE A 101 14.43 8.62 13.48
N GLU A 102 15.13 9.33 14.38
CA GLU A 102 16.49 9.06 14.83
C GLU A 102 16.65 7.77 15.66
N ASP A 103 15.59 7.20 16.23
CA ASP A 103 15.60 5.93 16.98
C ASP A 103 15.26 4.71 16.10
N LEU A 104 14.84 4.93 14.85
CA LEU A 104 14.61 3.84 13.90
C LEU A 104 15.95 3.24 13.45
N GLU A 105 16.01 1.92 13.34
CA GLU A 105 17.16 1.27 12.73
C GLU A 105 17.27 1.70 11.25
N PRO A 106 18.43 2.19 10.79
CA PRO A 106 18.57 2.69 9.43
C PRO A 106 18.41 1.56 8.42
N ILE A 107 17.51 1.75 7.47
CA ILE A 107 17.32 0.84 6.34
C ILE A 107 18.17 1.29 5.15
N SER A 108 18.50 0.32 4.30
CA SER A 108 19.14 0.54 3.00
C SER A 108 18.15 0.22 1.88
N ALA A 109 18.43 0.73 0.68
CA ALA A 109 17.56 0.49 -0.47
C ALA A 109 17.37 -1.02 -0.76
N GLY A 110 18.40 -1.84 -0.55
CA GLY A 110 18.32 -3.29 -0.73
C GLY A 110 17.39 -4.01 0.25
N ASN A 111 16.92 -3.35 1.32
CA ASN A 111 15.93 -3.91 2.23
C ASN A 111 14.49 -3.82 1.69
N ILE A 112 14.22 -2.85 0.80
CA ILE A 112 12.85 -2.57 0.31
C ILE A 112 12.69 -2.76 -1.20
N GLN A 113 13.80 -2.81 -1.96
CA GLN A 113 13.79 -2.96 -3.40
C GLN A 113 13.43 -4.37 -3.89
N ASP A 114 12.96 -4.45 -5.13
CA ASP A 114 12.64 -5.68 -5.87
C ASP A 114 11.65 -6.61 -5.13
N THR A 115 10.88 -6.04 -4.20
CA THR A 115 9.86 -6.70 -3.38
C THR A 115 8.52 -6.04 -3.65
N GLU A 116 7.48 -6.84 -3.85
CA GLU A 116 6.10 -6.36 -3.88
C GLU A 116 5.58 -6.28 -2.44
N TRP A 117 5.41 -5.06 -1.93
CA TRP A 117 4.87 -4.82 -0.59
C TRP A 117 3.35 -4.66 -0.66
N GLN A 118 2.62 -5.46 0.11
CA GLN A 118 1.15 -5.47 0.13
C GLN A 118 0.63 -4.73 1.36
N TRP A 119 -0.17 -3.69 1.16
CA TRP A 119 -0.69 -2.84 2.23
C TRP A 119 -1.75 -3.60 3.03
N THR A 120 -1.52 -3.76 4.33
CA THR A 120 -2.38 -4.56 5.23
C THR A 120 -3.19 -3.71 6.19
N GLY A 121 -2.78 -2.46 6.42
CA GLY A 121 -3.51 -1.58 7.31
C GLY A 121 -2.86 -0.25 7.58
N PHE A 122 -3.63 0.58 8.28
CA PHE A 122 -3.22 1.90 8.74
C PHE A 122 -3.60 2.07 10.21
N GLN A 123 -2.70 2.63 11.00
CA GLN A 123 -2.94 3.00 12.40
C GLN A 123 -2.74 4.51 12.53
N ASP A 124 -3.79 5.15 13.00
CA ASP A 124 -3.83 6.57 13.32
C ASP A 124 -3.28 6.79 14.73
N SER A 125 -2.37 7.75 14.86
CA SER A 125 -1.70 8.09 16.12
C SER A 125 -2.63 8.63 17.20
N ASP A 126 -3.72 9.31 16.84
CA ASP A 126 -4.74 9.79 17.78
C ASP A 126 -5.62 8.63 18.30
N SER A 127 -5.65 7.50 17.58
CA SER A 127 -6.45 6.32 17.91
C SER A 127 -5.64 5.02 17.83
N PRO A 128 -4.59 4.85 18.67
CA PRO A 128 -3.64 3.74 18.53
C PRO A 128 -4.29 2.36 18.77
N ASP A 129 -5.40 2.28 19.50
CA ASP A 129 -6.14 1.02 19.71
C ASP A 129 -7.04 0.65 18.50
N SER A 130 -7.12 1.52 17.49
CA SER A 130 -7.96 1.36 16.30
C SER A 130 -7.09 1.32 15.04
N GLN A 131 -7.03 0.15 14.41
CA GLN A 131 -6.35 -0.04 13.14
C GLN A 131 -7.38 -0.29 12.03
N ILE A 132 -7.22 0.40 10.91
CA ILE A 132 -7.91 0.08 9.66
C ILE A 132 -7.20 -1.14 9.06
N THR A 133 -7.95 -2.20 8.76
CA THR A 133 -7.45 -3.39 8.06
C THR A 133 -7.84 -3.34 6.59
N VAL A 134 -6.91 -3.68 5.71
CA VAL A 134 -7.13 -3.80 4.27
C VAL A 134 -7.62 -5.22 3.95
N PRO A 135 -8.83 -5.41 3.40
CA PRO A 135 -9.39 -6.75 3.18
C PRO A 135 -8.65 -7.60 2.13
N SER A 136 -8.11 -6.96 1.08
CA SER A 136 -7.40 -7.60 -0.03
C SER A 136 -6.03 -6.92 -0.26
N PRO A 137 -5.02 -7.17 0.59
CA PRO A 137 -3.70 -6.52 0.48
C PRO A 137 -3.01 -6.70 -0.89
N GLU A 138 -3.26 -7.80 -1.59
CA GLU A 138 -2.76 -8.08 -2.94
C GLU A 138 -3.29 -7.11 -4.02
N ASP A 139 -4.33 -6.35 -3.69
CA ASP A 139 -4.88 -5.30 -4.53
C ASP A 139 -4.27 -3.93 -4.23
N TYR A 140 -3.47 -3.78 -3.18
CA TYR A 140 -2.84 -2.51 -2.79
C TYR A 140 -1.34 -2.71 -2.60
N THR A 141 -0.58 -2.54 -3.69
CA THR A 141 0.85 -2.88 -3.72
C THR A 141 1.74 -1.67 -3.87
N LEU A 142 2.98 -1.81 -3.41
CA LEU A 142 4.07 -0.84 -3.54
C LEU A 142 5.37 -1.59 -3.82
N SER A 143 6.06 -1.22 -4.89
CA SER A 143 7.32 -1.86 -5.28
C SER A 143 8.36 -0.80 -5.60
N PHE A 144 9.54 -0.91 -4.98
CA PHE A 144 10.66 0.01 -5.18
C PHE A 144 11.74 -0.60 -6.07
N PHE A 145 12.35 0.21 -6.93
CA PHE A 145 13.38 -0.26 -7.87
C PHE A 145 14.68 0.54 -7.80
N ALA A 146 15.78 -0.10 -8.19
CA ALA A 146 17.13 0.47 -8.13
C ALA A 146 17.37 1.73 -8.99
N ASP A 147 16.49 2.02 -9.94
CA ASP A 147 16.54 3.23 -10.79
C ASP A 147 15.86 4.45 -10.13
N GLY A 148 15.37 4.31 -8.89
CA GLY A 148 14.66 5.37 -8.18
C GLY A 148 13.19 5.49 -8.58
N THR A 149 12.64 4.50 -9.30
CA THR A 149 11.21 4.42 -9.58
C THR A 149 10.50 3.54 -8.57
N TYR A 150 9.22 3.84 -8.31
CA TYR A 150 8.32 2.94 -7.61
C TYR A 150 7.06 2.71 -8.44
N TYR A 151 6.43 1.56 -8.23
CA TYR A 151 5.17 1.18 -8.86
C TYR A 151 4.14 0.90 -7.77
N ILE A 152 2.89 1.22 -8.08
CA ILE A 152 1.76 0.93 -7.22
C ILE A 152 0.64 0.24 -7.98
N LYS A 153 -0.07 -0.61 -7.25
CA LYS A 153 -1.45 -0.98 -7.55
C LYS A 153 -2.31 -0.43 -6.41
N ALA A 154 -3.40 0.25 -6.75
CA ALA A 154 -4.38 0.79 -5.84
C ALA A 154 -5.75 0.27 -6.29
N ASP A 155 -6.06 -0.95 -5.85
CA ASP A 155 -7.17 -1.75 -6.34
C ASP A 155 -7.12 -1.98 -7.86
N CYS A 156 -8.04 -1.36 -8.58
CA CYS A 156 -8.14 -1.43 -10.03
C CYS A 156 -7.20 -0.45 -10.75
N ASN A 157 -6.62 0.51 -10.03
CA ASN A 157 -5.70 1.48 -10.59
C ASN A 157 -4.25 1.03 -10.47
N THR A 158 -3.43 1.36 -11.45
CA THR A 158 -1.98 1.19 -11.38
C THR A 158 -1.29 2.50 -11.70
N GLY A 159 -0.05 2.64 -11.24
CA GLY A 159 0.74 3.82 -11.52
C GLY A 159 2.19 3.69 -11.11
N SER A 160 2.94 4.73 -11.40
CA SER A 160 4.35 4.81 -11.03
C SER A 160 4.77 6.25 -10.72
N GLY A 161 5.83 6.35 -9.93
CA GLY A 161 6.45 7.62 -9.57
C GLY A 161 7.93 7.43 -9.27
N THR A 162 8.56 8.50 -8.77
CA THR A 162 9.95 8.48 -8.32
C THR A 162 10.02 8.51 -6.81
N TYR A 163 11.08 7.93 -6.25
CA TYR A 163 11.32 7.96 -4.82
C TYR A 163 12.78 8.25 -4.48
N SER A 164 13.01 8.69 -3.26
CA SER A 164 14.34 8.81 -2.67
C SER A 164 14.36 8.21 -1.28
N LEU A 165 15.49 7.58 -0.92
CA LEU A 165 15.69 6.96 0.40
C LEU A 165 17.07 7.36 0.95
N GLU A 166 17.07 8.03 2.10
CA GLU A 166 18.28 8.42 2.84
C GLU A 166 18.19 7.95 4.30
N GLY A 167 18.79 6.79 4.60
CA GLY A 167 18.57 6.12 5.88
C GLY A 167 17.09 5.71 6.00
N ASN A 168 16.40 6.23 7.01
CA ASN A 168 14.95 6.01 7.16
C ASN A 168 14.09 7.04 6.44
N ARG A 169 14.65 8.17 5.97
CA ARG A 169 13.84 9.18 5.28
C ARG A 169 13.47 8.68 3.90
N LEU A 170 12.17 8.53 3.67
CA LEU A 170 11.60 8.10 2.41
C LEU A 170 10.70 9.21 1.90
N PHE A 171 10.92 9.62 0.65
CA PHE A 171 10.04 10.56 -0.04
C PHE A 171 9.50 9.90 -1.31
N LEU A 172 8.19 10.00 -1.51
CA LEU A 172 7.48 9.52 -2.69
C LEU A 172 6.95 10.71 -3.48
N ASP A 173 7.41 10.88 -4.72
CA ASP A 173 6.75 11.82 -5.62
C ASP A 173 5.36 11.33 -5.97
N LEU A 174 4.45 12.27 -6.25
CA LEU A 174 3.08 11.94 -6.62
C LEU A 174 3.07 11.04 -7.87
N PRO A 175 2.45 9.85 -7.82
CA PRO A 175 2.49 8.92 -8.94
C PRO A 175 1.53 9.37 -10.04
N VAL A 176 1.87 9.02 -11.28
CA VAL A 176 0.91 9.06 -12.39
C VAL A 176 0.16 7.74 -12.41
N THR A 177 -1.17 7.79 -12.31
CA THR A 177 -2.02 6.60 -12.26
C THR A 177 -3.04 6.56 -13.39
N THR A 178 -3.61 5.37 -13.62
CA THR A 178 -4.91 5.25 -14.28
C THR A 178 -6.01 5.94 -13.45
N LEU A 179 -7.14 6.23 -14.07
CA LEU A 179 -8.29 6.94 -13.45
C LEU A 179 -9.58 6.10 -13.58
N VAL A 180 -9.50 4.85 -13.14
CA VAL A 180 -10.62 3.91 -13.13
C VAL A 180 -11.39 4.07 -11.81
N ASP A 181 -12.72 4.04 -11.88
CA ASP A 181 -13.58 3.96 -10.70
C ASP A 181 -13.59 2.51 -10.18
N CYS A 182 -12.94 2.27 -9.04
CA CYS A 182 -12.84 0.94 -8.42
C CYS A 182 -14.08 0.57 -7.58
N GLY A 183 -15.07 1.47 -7.49
CA GLY A 183 -16.29 1.24 -6.74
C GLY A 183 -16.18 1.54 -5.24
N PRO A 184 -17.31 1.46 -4.51
CA PRO A 184 -17.43 2.02 -3.16
C PRO A 184 -16.72 1.22 -2.05
N GLU A 185 -16.43 -0.06 -2.29
CA GLU A 185 -15.69 -0.91 -1.34
C GLU A 185 -14.17 -0.74 -1.48
N SER A 186 -13.72 0.01 -2.49
CA SER A 186 -12.31 0.26 -2.76
C SER A 186 -11.71 1.20 -1.71
N MET A 187 -10.50 0.88 -1.28
CA MET A 187 -9.65 1.72 -0.44
C MET A 187 -8.66 2.56 -1.26
N ASN A 188 -8.83 2.66 -2.59
CA ASN A 188 -7.96 3.44 -3.47
C ASN A 188 -7.79 4.89 -2.96
N GLY A 189 -8.88 5.54 -2.56
CA GLY A 189 -8.84 6.93 -2.08
C GLY A 189 -7.97 7.10 -0.83
N GLU A 190 -8.14 6.20 0.14
CA GLU A 190 -7.36 6.19 1.38
C GLU A 190 -5.87 5.96 1.08
N TYR A 191 -5.55 4.90 0.34
CA TYR A 191 -4.19 4.54 -0.02
C TYR A 191 -3.45 5.69 -0.71
N MET A 192 -4.10 6.29 -1.72
CA MET A 192 -3.53 7.40 -2.50
C MET A 192 -3.41 8.71 -1.71
N SER A 193 -4.18 8.88 -0.64
CA SER A 193 -4.06 10.05 0.23
C SER A 193 -2.88 9.95 1.20
N LEU A 194 -2.52 8.74 1.63
CA LEU A 194 -1.46 8.49 2.60
C LEU A 194 -0.06 8.50 1.96
N LEU A 195 0.13 7.83 0.82
CA LEU A 195 1.44 7.71 0.16
C LEU A 195 2.21 9.04 -0.04
N PRO A 196 1.62 10.14 -0.53
CA PRO A 196 2.36 11.40 -0.73
C PRO A 196 2.74 12.11 0.57
N THR A 197 2.23 11.64 1.71
CA THR A 197 2.56 12.19 3.03
C THR A 197 3.64 11.41 3.74
N VAL A 198 4.14 10.30 3.17
CA VAL A 198 5.20 9.50 3.78
C VAL A 198 6.49 10.30 3.94
N GLU A 199 7.05 10.28 5.15
CA GLU A 199 8.32 10.95 5.48
C GLU A 199 9.42 9.97 5.88
N ALA A 200 9.04 8.78 6.36
CA ALA A 200 9.99 7.75 6.76
C ALA A 200 9.51 6.32 6.50
N ALA A 201 10.47 5.39 6.52
CA ALA A 201 10.28 3.96 6.39
C ALA A 201 11.18 3.18 7.36
N ALA A 202 10.67 2.04 7.83
CA ALA A 202 11.39 1.06 8.63
C ALA A 202 11.06 -0.38 8.20
N ILE A 203 11.92 -1.32 8.60
CA ILE A 203 11.60 -2.74 8.58
C ILE A 203 11.39 -3.20 10.02
N GLU A 204 10.18 -3.63 10.34
CA GLU A 204 9.78 -4.11 11.67
C GLU A 204 9.24 -5.54 11.54
N ASP A 205 9.89 -6.51 12.20
CA ASP A 205 9.48 -7.93 12.14
C ASP A 205 9.30 -8.48 10.71
N GLY A 206 10.09 -8.00 9.76
CA GLY A 206 10.03 -8.39 8.35
C GLY A 206 8.91 -7.72 7.52
N GLN A 207 8.17 -6.80 8.12
CA GLN A 207 7.21 -5.93 7.44
C GLN A 207 7.87 -4.60 7.09
N LEU A 208 7.43 -4.00 5.97
CA LEU A 208 7.71 -2.61 5.70
C LEU A 208 6.67 -1.77 6.44
N VAL A 209 7.15 -0.81 7.23
CA VAL A 209 6.32 0.18 7.90
C VAL A 209 6.64 1.54 7.31
N LEU A 210 5.63 2.22 6.78
CA LEU A 210 5.76 3.61 6.35
C LEU A 210 5.16 4.53 7.41
N TYR A 211 5.75 5.72 7.53
CA TYR A 211 5.39 6.75 8.49
C TYR A 211 4.91 7.99 7.73
N PRO A 212 3.59 8.13 7.50
CA PRO A 212 2.93 9.35 7.03
C PRO A 212 3.19 10.54 7.97
N GLY A 213 3.18 11.76 7.44
CA GLY A 213 3.64 13.00 8.08
C GLY A 213 2.85 13.48 9.31
N ASN A 214 1.91 12.69 9.84
CA ASN A 214 1.48 12.87 11.22
C ASN A 214 2.29 11.95 12.13
N GLU A 215 2.71 12.54 13.22
CA GLU A 215 3.59 11.94 14.20
C GLU A 215 3.00 10.66 14.81
N GLY A 216 3.56 9.50 14.44
CA GLY A 216 3.15 8.19 14.95
C GLY A 216 2.12 7.46 14.09
N ASP A 217 1.65 8.05 12.99
CA ASP A 217 0.85 7.34 12.01
C ASP A 217 1.69 6.24 11.33
N LYS A 218 1.07 5.10 11.07
CA LYS A 218 1.75 3.94 10.49
C LYS A 218 0.93 3.28 9.40
N MET A 219 1.55 3.04 8.25
CA MET A 219 1.05 2.10 7.24
C MET A 219 1.87 0.81 7.31
N PHE A 220 1.20 -0.34 7.32
CA PHE A 220 1.84 -1.65 7.46
C PHE A 220 1.78 -2.43 6.16
N PHE A 221 2.91 -3.00 5.75
CA PHE A 221 3.02 -3.79 4.53
C PHE A 221 3.71 -5.12 4.76
N ILE A 222 3.14 -6.18 4.20
CA ILE A 222 3.75 -7.51 4.20
C ILE A 222 4.49 -7.76 2.89
N ASN A 223 5.48 -8.65 2.92
CA ASN A 223 6.21 -9.08 1.73
C ASN A 223 5.32 -10.02 0.88
N GLY A 224 4.88 -9.54 -0.28
CA GLY A 224 4.11 -10.28 -1.28
C GLY A 224 4.96 -11.11 -2.25
N GLY A 225 6.28 -11.04 -2.14
CA GLY A 225 7.24 -11.73 -2.99
C GLY A 225 8.03 -10.78 -3.89
N LYS A 226 8.56 -11.32 -4.98
CA LYS A 226 9.38 -10.56 -5.94
C LYS A 226 8.51 -9.58 -6.73
N ALA A 227 8.95 -8.33 -6.81
CA ALA A 227 8.31 -7.35 -7.68
C ALA A 227 8.53 -7.69 -9.16
N GLU A 228 7.49 -7.45 -9.95
CA GLU A 228 7.52 -7.49 -11.41
C GLU A 228 7.41 -6.05 -11.94
N ARG A 229 8.03 -5.79 -13.10
CA ARG A 229 7.97 -4.51 -13.82
C ARG A 229 7.01 -4.61 -15.00
#